data_AF-B4SA24-F1
#
_entry.id   AF-B4SA24-F1
#
_cell.length_a   1.000
_cell.length_b   1.000
_cell.length_c   1.000
_cell.angle_alpha   90.00
_cell.angle_beta   90.00
_cell.angle_gamma   90.00
#
_symmetry.space_group_name_H-M   'P 1'
#
loop_
_entity.id
_entity.type
_entity.pdbx_description
1 polymer ?
#
loop_
_entity_poly.entity_id
_entity_poly.type
_entity_poly.pdbx_seq_one_letter_code
_entity_poly.pdbx_strand_id
1 'polypeptide(L)'
;MIKSDVLTQAIADIWDKIVINSGSDYELFESELLTLLRLLEGSKGREEELVQGLIFALFKRFDAAYTLLNQAIAPYQAKGPAQFCDGVKKHRYVSVPVFYGTDRAFVDKVDGAVIYGSERDDLSFGIAKVSIPDDHRMGKIEKMNLWRLQFREDPEKHIVLLGVETLPIETFEINVQNALKQSSKKEVMIFVHGYYTGFVDALTRAAQIAYDLKFEGFIGLYSWPSEGARTKYVVDETNVKWSCPQFVDFLRVVRENLGAEKIHIIAHSMGAQLIVDTLAFMTSSLDTQQASIGQVVFAAPDIDASIFKNLAGHFSKKADQFTLYASSNDKAIMASKMFHKYPRAGDSGLGLVIVPSVDTVDVTAINTSMDGHSYFGDNRSVLTDIFELIKHGSHPQDRAGLVAKKRYGKQYWEFIS
;
A
#
# COMPACT_ATOMS: atom_id res chain seq x y z
N MET A 1 -38.95 9.92 -0.82
CA MET A 1 -37.64 9.31 -1.16
C MET A 1 -36.55 10.24 -0.65
N ILE A 2 -35.61 9.72 0.14
CA ILE A 2 -34.44 10.47 0.62
C ILE A 2 -33.26 10.03 -0.25
N LYS A 3 -32.25 10.87 -0.47
CA LYS A 3 -31.04 10.41 -1.18
C LYS A 3 -30.39 9.27 -0.40
N SER A 4 -29.95 8.20 -1.06
CA SER A 4 -29.37 7.04 -0.36
C SER A 4 -28.21 7.41 0.56
N ASP A 5 -27.34 8.33 0.14
CA ASP A 5 -26.25 8.85 0.98
C ASP A 5 -26.74 9.48 2.29
N VAL A 6 -27.89 10.16 2.24
CA VAL A 6 -28.49 10.81 3.42
C VAL A 6 -29.08 9.76 4.36
N LEU A 7 -29.71 8.71 3.81
CA LEU A 7 -30.24 7.61 4.62
C LEU A 7 -29.12 6.85 5.31
N THR A 8 -28.05 6.51 4.59
CA THR A 8 -26.88 5.82 5.15
C THR A 8 -26.19 6.65 6.22
N GLN A 9 -26.01 7.97 6.00
CA GLN A 9 -25.45 8.86 7.00
C GLN A 9 -26.32 8.95 8.26
N ALA A 10 -27.63 9.10 8.10
CA ALA A 10 -28.56 9.16 9.23
C ALA A 10 -28.55 7.88 10.07
N ILE A 11 -28.36 6.71 9.45
CA ILE A 11 -28.21 5.42 10.12
C ILE A 11 -26.89 5.33 10.88
N ALA A 12 -25.78 5.79 10.29
CA ALA A 12 -24.48 5.84 10.96
C ALA A 12 -24.51 6.74 12.21
N ASP A 13 -25.14 7.91 12.12
CA ASP A 13 -25.21 8.91 13.22
C ASP A 13 -25.97 8.43 14.46
N ILE A 14 -26.83 7.43 14.30
CA ILE A 14 -27.62 6.84 15.38
C ILE A 14 -27.13 5.46 15.79
N TRP A 15 -26.12 4.88 15.14
CA TRP A 15 -25.75 3.48 15.31
C TRP A 15 -25.52 3.11 16.79
N ASP A 16 -24.63 3.84 17.46
CA ASP A 16 -24.29 3.62 18.88
C ASP A 16 -25.44 3.95 19.84
N LYS A 17 -26.55 4.51 19.33
CA LYS A 17 -27.75 4.88 20.09
C LYS A 17 -28.90 3.89 19.87
N ILE A 18 -28.78 2.94 18.94
CA ILE A 18 -29.81 1.93 18.69
C ILE A 18 -29.84 0.97 19.88
N VAL A 19 -30.95 1.00 20.63
CA VAL A 19 -31.19 0.08 21.73
C VAL A 19 -32.30 -0.89 21.32
N ILE A 20 -31.95 -2.18 21.23
CA ILE A 20 -32.89 -3.29 20.98
C ILE A 20 -32.86 -4.20 22.21
N ASN A 21 -34.03 -4.47 22.77
CA ASN A 21 -34.20 -5.02 24.12
C ASN A 21 -33.75 -6.50 24.32
N SER A 22 -33.20 -7.16 23.29
CA SER A 22 -32.65 -8.52 23.40
C SER A 22 -31.40 -8.71 22.51
N GLY A 23 -30.42 -9.50 22.99
CA GLY A 23 -29.17 -9.74 22.27
C GLY A 23 -29.36 -10.45 20.93
N SER A 24 -30.28 -11.42 20.86
CA SER A 24 -30.59 -12.14 19.61
C SER A 24 -31.33 -11.28 18.59
N ASP A 25 -32.20 -10.36 19.04
CA ASP A 25 -32.91 -9.46 18.12
C ASP A 25 -31.99 -8.35 17.59
N TYR A 26 -31.01 -7.92 18.40
CA TYR A 26 -29.99 -6.96 17.95
C TYR A 26 -29.08 -7.58 16.88
N GLU A 27 -28.57 -8.79 17.08
CA GLU A 27 -27.72 -9.49 16.10
C GLU A 27 -28.46 -9.72 14.77
N LEU A 28 -29.74 -10.10 14.83
CA LEU A 28 -30.59 -10.29 13.64
C LEU A 28 -30.83 -8.95 12.92
N PHE A 29 -31.17 -7.90 13.68
CA PHE A 29 -31.36 -6.56 13.14
C PHE A 29 -30.09 -6.03 12.47
N GLU A 30 -28.94 -6.17 13.12
CA GLU A 30 -27.64 -5.75 12.60
C GLU A 30 -27.30 -6.48 11.30
N SER A 31 -27.44 -7.81 11.27
CA SER A 31 -27.17 -8.61 10.07
C SER A 31 -28.08 -8.25 8.89
N GLU A 32 -29.39 -8.09 9.13
CA GLU A 32 -30.35 -7.69 8.11
C GLU A 32 -30.06 -6.26 7.61
N LEU A 33 -29.76 -5.33 8.51
CA LEU A 33 -29.47 -3.94 8.16
C LEU A 33 -28.20 -3.81 7.33
N LEU A 34 -27.12 -4.49 7.72
CA LEU A 34 -25.87 -4.52 6.95
C LEU A 34 -26.07 -5.09 5.54
N THR A 35 -26.94 -6.11 5.41
CA THR A 35 -27.26 -6.69 4.10
C THR A 35 -28.00 -5.67 3.22
N LEU A 36 -28.98 -4.96 3.78
CA LEU A 36 -29.75 -3.95 3.06
C LEU A 36 -28.92 -2.72 2.69
N LEU A 37 -27.99 -2.29 3.56
CA LEU A 37 -27.09 -1.17 3.26
C LEU A 37 -26.13 -1.50 2.11
N ARG A 38 -25.60 -2.73 2.06
CA ARG A 38 -24.79 -3.19 0.91
C ARG A 38 -25.59 -3.24 -0.39
N LEU A 39 -26.86 -3.66 -0.33
CA LEU A 39 -27.74 -3.63 -1.49
C LEU A 39 -28.04 -2.20 -1.93
N LEU A 40 -28.13 -1.26 -0.99
CA LEU A 40 -28.42 0.15 -1.29
C LEU A 40 -27.27 0.80 -2.07
N GLU A 41 -26.01 0.51 -1.71
CA GLU A 41 -24.81 1.04 -2.39
C GLU A 41 -24.75 0.72 -3.89
N GLY A 42 -25.28 -0.44 -4.30
CA GLY A 42 -25.30 -0.88 -5.70
C GLY A 42 -26.58 -0.51 -6.47
N SER A 43 -27.61 -0.04 -5.79
CA SER A 43 -28.96 0.14 -6.35
C SER A 43 -29.16 1.49 -7.04
N LYS A 44 -30.02 1.54 -8.07
CA LYS A 44 -30.40 2.81 -8.75
C LYS A 44 -31.90 2.87 -9.05
N GLY A 45 -32.49 4.05 -8.94
CA GLY A 45 -33.86 4.31 -9.38
C GLY A 45 -34.90 3.48 -8.63
N ARG A 46 -35.63 2.59 -9.32
CA ARG A 46 -36.69 1.78 -8.69
C ARG A 46 -36.14 0.75 -7.70
N GLU A 47 -34.93 0.23 -7.94
CA GLU A 47 -34.28 -0.71 -7.03
C GLU A 47 -33.88 -0.01 -5.72
N GLU A 48 -33.35 1.20 -5.84
CA GLU A 48 -33.00 2.06 -4.70
C GLU A 48 -34.23 2.35 -3.83
N GLU A 49 -35.36 2.71 -4.45
CA GLU A 49 -36.62 2.95 -3.73
C GLU A 49 -37.12 1.70 -2.98
N LEU A 50 -36.98 0.51 -3.58
CA LEU A 50 -37.33 -0.76 -2.94
C LEU A 50 -36.42 -1.05 -1.74
N VAL A 51 -35.11 -0.91 -1.88
CA VAL A 51 -34.15 -1.17 -0.79
C VAL A 51 -34.34 -0.17 0.35
N GLN A 52 -34.55 1.12 0.06
CA GLN A 52 -34.91 2.10 1.10
C GLN A 52 -36.19 1.69 1.84
N GLY A 53 -37.21 1.21 1.11
CA GLY A 53 -38.45 0.70 1.69
C GLY A 53 -38.22 -0.46 2.66
N LEU A 54 -37.33 -1.39 2.31
CA LEU A 54 -36.94 -2.51 3.17
C LEU A 54 -36.20 -2.05 4.42
N ILE A 55 -35.30 -1.06 4.31
CA ILE A 55 -34.61 -0.47 5.46
C ILE A 55 -35.62 0.16 6.41
N PHE A 56 -36.56 0.97 5.92
CA PHE A 56 -37.60 1.55 6.77
C PHE A 56 -38.51 0.48 7.38
N ALA A 57 -38.83 -0.59 6.66
CA ALA A 57 -39.60 -1.71 7.19
C ALA A 57 -38.86 -2.44 8.32
N LEU A 58 -37.54 -2.61 8.18
CA LEU A 58 -36.69 -3.19 9.22
C LEU A 58 -36.68 -2.33 10.48
N PHE A 59 -36.44 -1.02 10.36
CA PHE A 59 -36.46 -0.12 11.50
C PHE A 59 -37.82 -0.05 12.19
N LYS A 60 -38.93 -0.09 11.43
CA LYS A 60 -40.30 -0.12 11.99
C LYS A 60 -40.60 -1.31 12.89
N ARG A 61 -39.81 -2.40 12.83
CA ARG A 61 -39.93 -3.53 13.76
C ARG A 61 -39.51 -3.14 15.19
N PHE A 62 -38.79 -2.03 15.35
CA PHE A 62 -38.21 -1.58 16.60
C PHE A 62 -38.50 -0.08 16.84
N ASP A 63 -39.55 0.23 17.59
CA ASP A 63 -40.08 1.60 17.76
C ASP A 63 -39.03 2.64 18.17
N ALA A 64 -38.11 2.28 19.09
CA ALA A 64 -37.05 3.17 19.54
C ALA A 64 -36.04 3.49 18.41
N ALA A 65 -35.61 2.47 17.67
CA ALA A 65 -34.71 2.63 16.54
C ALA A 65 -35.38 3.41 15.39
N TYR A 66 -36.66 3.12 15.10
CA TYR A 66 -37.44 3.85 14.09
C TYR A 66 -37.59 5.32 14.44
N THR A 67 -37.83 5.64 15.72
CA THR A 67 -37.92 7.02 16.19
C THR A 67 -36.60 7.75 16.03
N LEU A 68 -35.48 7.12 16.41
CA LEU A 68 -34.14 7.68 16.22
C LEU A 68 -33.83 7.94 14.74
N LEU A 69 -34.17 7.01 13.85
CA LEU A 69 -33.97 7.16 12.42
C LEU A 69 -34.77 8.33 11.84
N ASN A 70 -36.06 8.45 12.19
CA ASN A 70 -36.88 9.56 11.72
C ASN A 70 -36.37 10.91 12.26
N GLN A 71 -35.89 10.97 13.50
CA GLN A 71 -35.27 12.17 14.06
C GLN A 71 -33.97 12.55 13.33
N ALA A 72 -33.13 11.57 12.98
CA ALA A 72 -31.89 11.80 12.25
C ALA A 72 -32.14 12.27 10.80
N ILE A 73 -33.24 11.83 10.18
CA ILE A 73 -33.59 12.18 8.79
C ILE A 73 -34.39 13.49 8.71
N ALA A 74 -35.14 13.87 9.75
CA ALA A 74 -35.99 15.06 9.76
C ALA A 74 -35.30 16.37 9.30
N PRO A 75 -34.04 16.66 9.67
CA PRO A 75 -33.33 17.84 9.17
C PRO A 75 -33.15 17.87 7.65
N TYR A 76 -33.06 16.70 7.02
CA TYR A 76 -32.89 16.53 5.57
C TYR A 76 -34.22 16.54 4.80
N GLN A 77 -35.34 16.32 5.50
CA GLN A 77 -36.69 16.40 4.93
C GLN A 77 -37.28 17.81 5.02
N ALA A 78 -36.91 18.58 6.06
CA ALA A 78 -37.45 19.92 6.32
C ALA A 78 -36.72 21.05 5.57
N LYS A 79 -35.55 20.78 4.98
CA LYS A 79 -34.76 21.76 4.22
C LYS A 79 -34.46 21.19 2.84
N GLY A 80 -34.95 21.85 1.78
CA GLY A 80 -34.25 21.84 0.50
C GLY A 80 -32.78 22.18 0.74
N PRO A 81 -31.83 21.64 -0.05
CA PRO A 81 -30.43 21.53 0.33
C PRO A 81 -29.99 22.87 0.90
N ALA A 82 -29.63 22.88 2.19
CA ALA A 82 -28.98 24.03 2.76
C ALA A 82 -27.74 24.23 1.90
N GLN A 83 -27.78 25.24 1.04
CA GLN A 83 -26.64 25.69 0.29
C GLN A 83 -25.72 26.27 1.35
N PHE A 84 -24.88 25.40 1.92
CA PHE A 84 -23.71 25.86 2.63
C PHE A 84 -22.98 26.72 1.60
N CYS A 85 -22.83 28.00 1.89
CA CYS A 85 -21.77 28.77 1.28
C CYS A 85 -20.52 27.90 1.51
N ASP A 86 -19.88 27.42 0.45
CA ASP A 86 -18.59 26.74 0.57
C ASP A 86 -17.57 27.80 1.04
N GLY A 87 -17.65 28.14 2.33
CA GLY A 87 -16.58 28.80 3.03
C GLY A 87 -15.35 27.92 2.92
N VAL A 88 -14.18 28.55 2.83
CA VAL A 88 -12.88 27.89 2.76
C VAL A 88 -12.84 26.73 3.76
N LYS A 89 -12.99 25.49 3.28
CA LYS A 89 -12.85 24.30 4.10
C LYS A 89 -11.36 24.05 4.28
N LYS A 90 -10.88 24.22 5.50
CA LYS A 90 -9.50 23.84 5.85
C LYS A 90 -9.45 22.33 5.93
N HIS A 91 -8.91 21.69 4.89
CA HIS A 91 -8.69 20.25 4.87
C HIS A 91 -7.56 19.87 5.84
N ARG A 92 -7.80 18.82 6.64
CA ARG A 92 -6.84 18.29 7.64
C ARG A 92 -6.06 17.08 7.13
N TYR A 93 -5.58 17.15 5.89
CA TYR A 93 -4.76 16.09 5.30
C TYR A 93 -3.71 16.66 4.33
N VAL A 94 -2.65 15.89 4.12
CA VAL A 94 -1.65 16.12 3.07
C VAL A 94 -2.00 15.24 1.88
N SER A 95 -2.01 15.81 0.69
CA SER A 95 -2.18 15.05 -0.56
C SER A 95 -0.81 14.64 -1.09
N VAL A 96 -0.53 13.34 -1.12
CA VAL A 96 0.70 12.77 -1.68
C VAL A 96 0.43 12.29 -3.11
N PRO A 97 1.08 12.87 -4.14
CA PRO A 97 1.03 12.34 -5.49
C PRO A 97 1.90 11.09 -5.61
N VAL A 98 1.31 9.98 -6.05
CA VAL A 98 2.00 8.72 -6.34
C VAL A 98 1.94 8.46 -7.83
N PHE A 99 3.09 8.59 -8.49
CA PHE A 99 3.23 8.18 -9.89
C PHE A 99 3.28 6.66 -9.96
N TYR A 100 2.70 6.04 -10.98
CA TYR A 100 2.72 4.59 -11.08
C TYR A 100 3.00 4.07 -12.49
N GLY A 101 3.63 2.91 -12.54
CA GLY A 101 3.63 1.99 -13.66
C GLY A 101 2.92 0.70 -13.26
N THR A 102 2.09 0.14 -14.13
CA THR A 102 1.37 -1.11 -13.84
C THR A 102 1.14 -1.92 -15.11
N ASP A 103 1.32 -3.22 -15.02
CA ASP A 103 0.99 -4.25 -16.02
C ASP A 103 -0.24 -5.07 -15.58
N ARG A 104 -1.11 -4.43 -14.77
CA ARG A 104 -2.45 -4.91 -14.42
C ARG A 104 -3.45 -4.49 -15.50
N ALA A 105 -4.41 -5.34 -15.76
CA ALA A 105 -5.54 -5.03 -16.64
C ALA A 105 -6.42 -3.93 -16.04
N PHE A 106 -6.78 -2.98 -16.90
CA PHE A 106 -7.82 -2.01 -16.59
C PHE A 106 -9.16 -2.75 -16.39
N VAL A 107 -9.87 -2.40 -15.31
CA VAL A 107 -11.19 -3.00 -15.02
C VAL A 107 -12.30 -2.01 -15.32
N ASP A 108 -12.30 -0.87 -14.63
CA ASP A 108 -13.38 0.12 -14.75
C ASP A 108 -12.94 1.51 -14.24
N LYS A 109 -13.83 2.49 -14.36
CA LYS A 109 -13.77 3.79 -13.68
C LYS A 109 -14.94 3.94 -12.71
N VAL A 110 -14.64 3.96 -11.41
CA VAL A 110 -15.65 4.22 -10.36
C VAL A 110 -15.45 5.64 -9.85
N ASP A 111 -16.52 6.45 -9.88
CA ASP A 111 -16.50 7.86 -9.51
C ASP A 111 -15.38 8.69 -10.17
N GLY A 112 -15.02 8.31 -11.40
CA GLY A 112 -13.97 8.95 -12.18
C GLY A 112 -12.54 8.48 -11.90
N ALA A 113 -12.32 7.66 -10.87
CA ALA A 113 -11.02 7.06 -10.57
C ALA A 113 -10.84 5.73 -11.33
N VAL A 114 -9.68 5.56 -11.97
CA VAL A 114 -9.33 4.31 -12.66
C VAL A 114 -9.06 3.18 -11.66
N ILE A 115 -9.61 2.00 -11.95
CA ILE A 115 -9.39 0.77 -11.18
C ILE A 115 -8.65 -0.25 -12.06
N TYR A 116 -7.58 -0.80 -11.50
CA TYR A 116 -6.83 -1.92 -12.08
C TYR A 116 -7.09 -3.22 -11.30
N GLY A 117 -7.23 -4.32 -12.03
CA GLY A 117 -7.53 -5.65 -11.49
C GLY A 117 -6.28 -6.46 -11.16
N SER A 118 -6.45 -7.78 -11.11
CA SER A 118 -5.36 -8.74 -10.93
C SER A 118 -4.94 -9.47 -12.22
N GLU A 119 -5.64 -9.24 -13.32
CA GLU A 119 -5.27 -9.81 -14.61
C GLU A 119 -4.07 -9.07 -15.22
N ARG A 120 -3.34 -9.75 -16.09
CA ARG A 120 -2.15 -9.21 -16.79
C ARG A 120 -2.55 -8.35 -17.98
N ASP A 121 -1.81 -7.28 -18.23
CA ASP A 121 -1.99 -6.41 -19.40
C ASP A 121 -0.70 -5.66 -19.74
N ASP A 122 -0.70 -4.91 -20.84
CA ASP A 122 0.43 -4.08 -21.24
C ASP A 122 0.75 -2.99 -20.20
N LEU A 123 2.03 -2.58 -20.17
CA LEU A 123 2.51 -1.57 -19.22
C LEU A 123 1.78 -0.24 -19.43
N SER A 124 1.12 0.23 -18.37
CA SER A 124 0.39 1.49 -18.30
C SER A 124 1.01 2.42 -17.26
N PHE A 125 0.88 3.72 -17.48
CA PHE A 125 1.40 4.78 -16.60
C PHE A 125 0.28 5.65 -16.05
N GLY A 126 0.53 6.31 -14.93
CA GLY A 126 -0.42 7.28 -14.40
C GLY A 126 0.01 7.95 -13.10
N ILE A 127 -0.95 8.63 -12.49
CA ILE A 127 -0.79 9.30 -11.20
C ILE A 127 -2.01 9.05 -10.33
N ALA A 128 -1.76 8.81 -9.05
CA ALA A 128 -2.77 8.77 -8.01
C ALA A 128 -2.53 9.89 -7.01
N LYS A 129 -3.60 10.37 -6.38
CA LYS A 129 -3.54 11.27 -5.23
C LYS A 129 -4.04 10.51 -4.01
N VAL A 130 -3.23 10.43 -2.97
CA VAL A 130 -3.57 9.75 -1.73
C VAL A 130 -3.56 10.77 -0.59
N SER A 131 -4.61 10.80 0.23
CA SER A 131 -4.63 11.64 1.43
C SER A 131 -3.85 10.97 2.55
N ILE A 132 -3.18 11.76 3.37
CA ILE A 132 -2.59 11.33 4.64
C ILE A 132 -3.08 12.29 5.72
N PRO A 133 -3.82 11.82 6.74
CA PRO A 133 -4.32 12.66 7.82
C PRO A 133 -3.23 13.49 8.49
N ASP A 134 -3.56 14.70 8.95
CA ASP A 134 -2.58 15.57 9.63
C ASP A 134 -2.12 15.04 11.01
N ASP A 135 -2.88 14.11 11.60
CA ASP A 135 -2.58 13.41 12.84
C ASP A 135 -2.05 11.98 12.63
N HIS A 136 -1.65 11.66 11.39
CA HIS A 136 -1.07 10.38 11.00
C HIS A 136 0.12 10.00 11.89
N ARG A 137 0.17 8.71 12.26
CA ARG A 137 1.26 8.15 13.06
C ARG A 137 2.15 7.29 12.18
N MET A 138 3.44 7.58 12.23
CA MET A 138 4.47 6.80 11.52
C MET A 138 4.32 5.30 11.77
N GLY A 139 4.25 4.55 10.67
CA GLY A 139 4.07 3.10 10.70
C GLY A 139 2.62 2.65 10.90
N LYS A 140 1.63 3.48 10.58
CA LYS A 140 0.22 3.10 10.70
C LYS A 140 -0.50 3.40 9.39
N ILE A 141 -1.27 2.46 8.86
CA ILE A 141 -2.27 2.80 7.85
C ILE A 141 -3.60 3.00 8.57
N GLU A 142 -4.04 4.25 8.70
CA GLU A 142 -5.39 4.57 9.15
C GLU A 142 -6.40 4.13 8.09
N LYS A 143 -6.94 2.92 8.23
CA LYS A 143 -8.02 2.39 7.39
C LYS A 143 -9.38 2.55 8.07
N MET A 144 -10.42 2.58 7.25
CA MET A 144 -11.81 2.44 7.67
C MET A 144 -12.01 1.18 8.52
N ASN A 145 -12.60 1.33 9.71
CA ASN A 145 -12.94 0.18 10.54
C ASN A 145 -14.40 -0.21 10.30
N LEU A 146 -14.62 -1.28 9.53
CA LEU A 146 -15.96 -1.83 9.23
C LEU A 146 -16.77 -2.15 10.50
N TRP A 147 -16.10 -2.41 11.62
CA TRP A 147 -16.73 -2.66 12.92
C TRP A 147 -17.44 -1.44 13.54
N ARG A 148 -17.29 -0.23 12.98
CA ARG A 148 -17.89 1.02 13.50
C ARG A 148 -18.84 1.71 12.52
N LEU A 149 -19.23 1.04 11.43
CA LEU A 149 -20.21 1.56 10.45
C LEU A 149 -19.92 2.97 9.93
N GLN A 150 -18.64 3.28 9.84
CA GLN A 150 -18.18 4.42 9.04
C GLN A 150 -18.15 3.94 7.59
N PHE A 151 -19.25 4.17 6.86
CA PHE A 151 -19.43 3.72 5.47
C PHE A 151 -18.82 4.67 4.42
N ARG A 152 -18.06 5.66 4.86
CA ARG A 152 -17.38 6.61 3.97
C ARG A 152 -15.95 6.84 4.45
N GLU A 153 -15.02 6.61 3.54
CA GLU A 153 -13.63 6.98 3.71
C GLU A 153 -13.53 8.51 3.95
N ASP A 154 -12.98 8.90 5.10
CA ASP A 154 -12.78 10.30 5.50
C ASP A 154 -11.29 10.64 5.32
N PRO A 155 -10.90 11.43 4.31
CA PRO A 155 -9.52 11.82 4.07
C PRO A 155 -8.83 12.49 5.26
N GLU A 156 -9.58 13.09 6.18
CA GLU A 156 -9.06 13.74 7.38
C GLU A 156 -8.78 12.76 8.53
N LYS A 157 -9.20 11.50 8.41
CA LYS A 157 -9.02 10.46 9.43
C LYS A 157 -8.36 9.20 8.90
N HIS A 158 -8.45 8.96 7.60
CA HIS A 158 -7.98 7.76 6.93
C HIS A 158 -7.01 8.12 5.79
N ILE A 159 -6.14 7.18 5.47
CA ILE A 159 -5.36 7.24 4.23
C ILE A 159 -6.27 6.74 3.11
N VAL A 160 -6.69 7.65 2.22
CA VAL A 160 -7.71 7.34 1.20
C VAL A 160 -7.23 7.73 -0.18
N LEU A 161 -7.74 7.03 -1.18
CA LEU A 161 -7.49 7.35 -2.58
C LEU A 161 -8.40 8.51 -3.00
N LEU A 162 -7.82 9.68 -3.28
CA LEU A 162 -8.54 10.87 -3.72
C LEU A 162 -8.84 10.85 -5.23
N GLY A 163 -8.03 10.12 -6.02
CA GLY A 163 -8.22 9.97 -7.45
C GLY A 163 -7.07 9.22 -8.11
N VAL A 164 -7.35 8.62 -9.26
CA VAL A 164 -6.40 7.88 -10.11
C VAL A 164 -6.65 8.23 -11.56
N GLU A 165 -5.58 8.61 -12.26
CA GLU A 165 -5.61 8.98 -13.66
C GLU A 165 -4.54 8.18 -14.43
N THR A 166 -4.97 7.44 -15.45
CA THR A 166 -4.05 6.87 -16.45
C THR A 166 -3.55 8.00 -17.35
N LEU A 167 -2.24 8.03 -17.58
CA LEU A 167 -1.57 9.05 -18.39
C LEU A 167 -0.88 8.41 -19.59
N PRO A 168 -0.92 9.05 -20.78
CA PRO A 168 0.03 8.77 -21.84
C PRO A 168 1.46 8.94 -21.33
N ILE A 169 2.39 8.10 -21.81
CA ILE A 169 3.77 8.09 -21.34
C ILE A 169 4.44 9.46 -21.46
N GLU A 170 4.18 10.21 -22.53
CA GLU A 170 4.75 11.55 -22.73
C GLU A 170 4.24 12.55 -21.68
N THR A 171 2.97 12.43 -21.30
CA THR A 171 2.37 13.26 -20.24
C THR A 171 2.91 12.87 -18.88
N PHE A 172 3.06 11.58 -18.62
CA PHE A 172 3.71 11.06 -17.41
C PHE A 172 5.13 11.61 -17.26
N GLU A 173 5.94 11.50 -18.29
CA GLU A 173 7.33 11.99 -18.30
C GLU A 173 7.41 13.49 -18.07
N ILE A 174 6.63 14.29 -18.80
CA ILE A 174 6.60 15.75 -18.65
C ILE A 174 6.19 16.16 -17.23
N ASN A 175 5.18 15.49 -16.66
CA ASN A 175 4.71 15.78 -15.30
C ASN A 175 5.81 15.53 -14.26
N VAL A 176 6.49 14.38 -14.34
CA VAL A 176 7.56 14.05 -13.40
C VAL A 176 8.79 14.93 -13.64
N GLN A 177 9.20 15.18 -14.88
CA GLN A 177 10.31 16.09 -15.21
C GLN A 177 10.09 17.49 -14.64
N ASN A 178 8.89 18.06 -14.83
CA ASN A 178 8.57 19.39 -14.33
C ASN A 178 8.61 19.45 -12.80
N ALA A 179 8.15 18.38 -12.16
CA ALA A 179 8.16 18.30 -10.72
C ALA A 179 9.59 18.07 -10.17
N LEU A 180 10.41 17.25 -10.82
CA LEU A 180 11.85 17.07 -10.50
C LEU A 180 12.64 18.37 -10.62
N LYS A 181 12.34 19.21 -11.61
CA LYS A 181 12.95 20.55 -11.76
C LYS A 181 12.60 21.49 -10.59
N GLN A 182 11.49 21.26 -9.90
CA GLN A 182 11.04 22.07 -8.77
C GLN A 182 11.46 21.50 -7.41
N SER A 183 11.88 20.23 -7.36
CA SER A 183 12.35 19.60 -6.12
C SER A 183 13.78 20.03 -5.76
N SER A 184 14.05 20.13 -4.46
CA SER A 184 15.40 20.29 -3.91
C SER A 184 16.29 19.07 -4.20
N LYS A 185 15.69 17.90 -4.44
CA LYS A 185 16.37 16.65 -4.74
C LYS A 185 15.77 16.00 -5.99
N LYS A 186 16.61 15.72 -6.98
CA LYS A 186 16.19 14.98 -8.19
C LYS A 186 16.22 13.48 -7.98
N GLU A 187 15.59 13.04 -6.89
CA GLU A 187 15.56 11.64 -6.48
C GLU A 187 14.17 11.05 -6.74
N VAL A 188 14.13 9.76 -7.13
CA VAL A 188 12.91 8.97 -7.24
C VAL A 188 12.99 7.81 -6.27
N MET A 189 11.91 7.52 -5.56
CA MET A 189 11.76 6.30 -4.77
C MET A 189 10.69 5.43 -5.41
N ILE A 190 11.04 4.21 -5.81
CA ILE A 190 10.12 3.23 -6.37
C ILE A 190 9.73 2.25 -5.27
N PHE A 191 8.44 2.15 -4.96
CA PHE A 191 7.89 1.08 -4.15
C PHE A 191 7.40 -0.07 -5.03
N VAL A 192 7.75 -1.30 -4.67
CA VAL A 192 7.26 -2.53 -5.33
C VAL A 192 6.61 -3.41 -4.27
N HIS A 193 5.30 -3.62 -4.40
CA HIS A 193 4.51 -4.35 -3.41
C HIS A 193 4.74 -5.87 -3.46
N GLY A 194 4.32 -6.56 -2.40
CA GLY A 194 4.36 -8.02 -2.28
C GLY A 194 3.13 -8.74 -2.86
N TYR A 195 3.03 -10.04 -2.54
CA TYR A 195 1.87 -10.86 -2.89
C TYR A 195 0.60 -10.39 -2.14
N TYR A 196 -0.58 -10.84 -2.57
CA TYR A 196 -1.87 -10.51 -1.92
C TYR A 196 -2.15 -9.00 -1.79
N THR A 197 -1.61 -8.18 -2.71
CA THR A 197 -1.78 -6.72 -2.63
C THR A 197 -2.55 -6.20 -3.83
N GLY A 198 -3.69 -5.53 -3.60
CA GLY A 198 -4.45 -4.84 -4.65
C GLY A 198 -3.81 -3.51 -5.06
N PHE A 199 -4.24 -2.97 -6.21
CA PHE A 199 -3.69 -1.72 -6.74
C PHE A 199 -3.83 -0.53 -5.77
N VAL A 200 -5.01 -0.37 -5.15
CA VAL A 200 -5.28 0.72 -4.19
C VAL A 200 -4.47 0.55 -2.91
N ASP A 201 -4.36 -0.66 -2.37
CA ASP A 201 -3.52 -0.94 -1.20
C ASP A 201 -2.05 -0.61 -1.46
N ALA A 202 -1.55 -0.93 -2.66
CA ALA A 202 -0.18 -0.63 -3.06
C ALA A 202 0.07 0.89 -3.16
N LEU A 203 -0.87 1.65 -3.74
CA LEU A 203 -0.81 3.12 -3.80
C LEU A 203 -0.81 3.74 -2.40
N THR A 204 -1.73 3.28 -1.55
CA THR A 204 -1.86 3.72 -0.16
C THR A 204 -0.57 3.49 0.62
N ARG A 205 0.03 2.30 0.47
CA ARG A 205 1.30 1.95 1.10
C ARG A 205 2.47 2.79 0.57
N ALA A 206 2.55 3.01 -0.74
CA ALA A 206 3.58 3.85 -1.35
C ALA A 206 3.53 5.30 -0.80
N ALA A 207 2.33 5.88 -0.74
CA ALA A 207 2.12 7.22 -0.20
C ALA A 207 2.54 7.30 1.28
N GLN A 208 2.11 6.34 2.09
CA GLN A 208 2.46 6.27 3.51
C GLN A 208 3.97 6.17 3.72
N ILE A 209 4.66 5.29 2.99
CA ILE A 209 6.12 5.16 3.07
C ILE A 209 6.81 6.47 2.69
N ALA A 210 6.40 7.12 1.61
CA ALA A 210 6.99 8.39 1.18
C ALA A 210 6.84 9.48 2.23
N TYR A 211 5.66 9.57 2.85
CA TYR A 211 5.37 10.53 3.91
C TYR A 211 6.17 10.24 5.19
N ASP A 212 6.21 8.99 5.64
CA ASP A 212 6.90 8.58 6.86
C ASP A 212 8.41 8.74 6.76
N LEU A 213 8.96 8.49 5.57
CA LEU A 213 10.37 8.74 5.27
C LEU A 213 10.66 10.22 4.96
N LYS A 214 9.65 11.09 4.98
CA LYS A 214 9.76 12.51 4.61
C LYS A 214 10.53 12.68 3.30
N PHE A 215 10.23 11.84 2.33
CA PHE A 215 10.99 11.77 1.10
C PHE A 215 10.77 13.05 0.29
N GLU A 216 11.85 13.77 0.01
CA GLU A 216 11.81 15.08 -0.68
C GLU A 216 11.76 14.94 -2.22
N GLY A 217 11.95 13.71 -2.71
CA GLY A 217 11.85 13.36 -4.13
C GLY A 217 10.46 12.84 -4.54
N PHE A 218 10.42 12.12 -5.65
CA PHE A 218 9.19 11.59 -6.24
C PHE A 218 8.93 10.15 -5.83
N ILE A 219 7.72 9.86 -5.36
CA ILE A 219 7.28 8.49 -5.09
C ILE A 219 6.65 7.88 -6.35
N GLY A 220 7.27 6.81 -6.80
CA GLY A 220 6.79 5.90 -7.84
C GLY A 220 6.28 4.59 -7.23
N LEU A 221 5.22 4.03 -7.77
CA LEU A 221 4.76 2.67 -7.52
C LEU A 221 4.95 1.83 -8.78
N TYR A 222 5.56 0.66 -8.66
CA TYR A 222 5.35 -0.40 -9.66
C TYR A 222 4.34 -1.42 -9.12
N SER A 223 3.19 -1.52 -9.78
CA SER A 223 2.13 -2.45 -9.38
C SER A 223 1.98 -3.58 -10.37
N TRP A 224 2.47 -4.75 -9.99
CA TRP A 224 2.34 -5.99 -10.76
C TRP A 224 1.03 -6.72 -10.46
N PRO A 225 0.48 -7.55 -11.36
CA PRO A 225 -0.80 -8.24 -11.21
C PRO A 225 -0.79 -9.31 -10.12
N SER A 226 -0.75 -8.89 -8.86
CA SER A 226 -1.01 -9.75 -7.71
C SER A 226 -2.52 -9.94 -7.53
N GLU A 227 -2.92 -11.17 -7.27
CA GLU A 227 -4.30 -11.66 -7.26
C GLU A 227 -5.13 -11.26 -6.05
N GLY A 228 -4.56 -10.61 -5.04
CA GLY A 228 -5.31 -10.17 -3.85
C GLY A 228 -6.04 -11.31 -3.11
N ALA A 229 -5.67 -12.57 -3.38
CA ALA A 229 -6.27 -13.79 -2.81
C ALA A 229 -5.18 -14.77 -2.32
N ARG A 230 -5.26 -15.22 -1.05
CA ARG A 230 -4.25 -16.11 -0.44
C ARG A 230 -4.16 -17.49 -1.11
N THR A 231 -5.20 -17.92 -1.82
CA THR A 231 -5.28 -19.23 -2.50
C THR A 231 -4.59 -19.26 -3.86
N LYS A 232 -4.20 -18.11 -4.41
CA LYS A 232 -3.61 -17.98 -5.76
C LYS A 232 -2.09 -17.76 -5.75
N TYR A 233 -1.41 -18.18 -4.69
CA TYR A 233 0.04 -17.97 -4.51
C TYR A 233 0.91 -18.41 -5.72
N VAL A 234 0.61 -19.55 -6.35
CA VAL A 234 1.33 -20.03 -7.55
C VAL A 234 1.10 -19.14 -8.78
N VAL A 235 -0.08 -18.52 -8.88
CA VAL A 235 -0.38 -17.55 -9.94
C VAL A 235 0.47 -16.30 -9.75
N ASP A 236 0.55 -15.79 -8.52
CA ASP A 236 1.40 -14.65 -8.16
C ASP A 236 2.89 -14.92 -8.45
N GLU A 237 3.41 -16.13 -8.17
CA GLU A 237 4.79 -16.52 -8.52
C GLU A 237 5.05 -16.53 -10.03
N THR A 238 4.02 -16.81 -10.83
CA THR A 238 4.11 -16.77 -12.29
C THR A 238 3.96 -15.34 -12.80
N ASN A 239 3.06 -14.57 -12.20
CA ASN A 239 2.78 -13.18 -12.55
C ASN A 239 4.01 -12.30 -12.27
N VAL A 240 4.63 -12.43 -11.11
CA VAL A 240 5.82 -11.63 -10.76
C VAL A 240 6.97 -11.84 -11.74
N LYS A 241 7.18 -13.07 -12.23
CA LYS A 241 8.18 -13.38 -13.26
C LYS A 241 7.77 -12.84 -14.63
N TRP A 242 6.48 -12.92 -14.93
CA TRP A 242 5.93 -12.38 -16.17
C TRP A 242 6.09 -10.86 -16.24
N SER A 243 6.02 -10.16 -15.11
CA SER A 243 6.20 -8.71 -14.99
C SER A 243 7.64 -8.21 -15.16
N CYS A 244 8.64 -9.10 -15.20
CA CYS A 244 10.05 -8.70 -15.29
C CYS A 244 10.36 -7.81 -16.50
N PRO A 245 9.95 -8.14 -17.75
CA PRO A 245 10.19 -7.26 -18.91
C PRO A 245 9.51 -5.90 -18.77
N GLN A 246 8.28 -5.84 -18.27
CA GLN A 246 7.51 -4.61 -18.08
C GLN A 246 8.15 -3.73 -17.00
N PHE A 247 8.66 -4.33 -15.93
CA PHE A 247 9.42 -3.60 -14.93
C PHE A 247 10.75 -3.06 -15.49
N VAL A 248 11.43 -3.80 -16.37
CA VAL A 248 12.62 -3.29 -17.07
C VAL A 248 12.28 -2.05 -17.89
N ASP A 249 11.16 -2.06 -18.61
CA ASP A 249 10.73 -0.92 -19.42
C ASP A 249 10.28 0.26 -18.56
N PHE A 250 9.55 0.01 -17.47
CA PHE A 250 9.25 1.03 -16.46
C PHE A 250 10.52 1.65 -15.87
N LEU A 251 11.47 0.82 -15.43
CA LEU A 251 12.72 1.29 -14.84
C LEU A 251 13.55 2.08 -15.87
N ARG A 252 13.51 1.70 -17.15
CA ARG A 252 14.16 2.45 -18.24
C ARG A 252 13.58 3.86 -18.36
N VAL A 253 12.26 3.99 -18.40
CA VAL A 253 11.59 5.31 -18.42
C VAL A 253 12.04 6.16 -17.23
N VAL A 254 12.03 5.58 -16.02
CA VAL A 254 12.47 6.29 -14.80
C VAL A 254 13.95 6.73 -14.89
N ARG A 255 14.82 5.87 -15.41
CA ARG A 255 16.27 6.10 -15.48
C ARG A 255 16.69 7.06 -16.58
N GLU A 256 16.01 7.04 -17.71
CA GLU A 256 16.46 7.70 -18.94
C GLU A 256 15.65 8.97 -19.23
N ASN A 257 14.36 8.97 -18.91
CA ASN A 257 13.45 9.99 -19.45
C ASN A 257 12.99 11.00 -18.39
N LEU A 258 13.06 10.71 -17.09
CA LEU A 258 12.48 11.60 -16.07
C LEU A 258 13.43 12.73 -15.63
N GLY A 259 14.73 12.62 -15.91
CA GLY A 259 15.73 13.58 -15.42
C GLY A 259 16.06 13.43 -13.93
N ALA A 260 15.81 12.24 -13.37
CA ALA A 260 16.26 11.88 -12.04
C ALA A 260 17.78 11.68 -12.02
N GLU A 261 18.42 12.05 -10.91
CA GLU A 261 19.86 11.81 -10.68
C GLU A 261 20.09 10.48 -9.94
N LYS A 262 19.13 10.09 -9.09
CA LYS A 262 19.21 8.89 -8.26
C LYS A 262 17.84 8.24 -8.06
N ILE A 263 17.81 6.91 -8.07
CA ILE A 263 16.63 6.08 -7.85
C ILE A 263 16.84 5.15 -6.66
N HIS A 264 15.94 5.19 -5.70
CA HIS A 264 15.86 4.25 -4.60
C HIS A 264 14.73 3.25 -4.85
N ILE A 265 14.90 2.01 -4.43
CA ILE A 265 13.89 0.96 -4.61
C ILE A 265 13.60 0.32 -3.26
N ILE A 266 12.32 0.27 -2.86
CA ILE A 266 11.85 -0.49 -1.70
C ILE A 266 10.93 -1.59 -2.22
N ALA A 267 11.36 -2.84 -2.10
CA ALA A 267 10.63 -4.00 -2.58
C ALA A 267 10.23 -4.91 -1.42
N HIS A 268 8.94 -5.22 -1.33
CA HIS A 268 8.38 -6.05 -0.27
C HIS A 268 8.09 -7.47 -0.74
N SER A 269 8.43 -8.47 0.10
CA SER A 269 8.01 -9.86 -0.06
C SER A 269 8.31 -10.39 -1.47
N MET A 270 7.30 -10.88 -2.19
CA MET A 270 7.47 -11.39 -3.55
C MET A 270 7.89 -10.32 -4.57
N GLY A 271 7.60 -9.04 -4.33
CA GLY A 271 8.11 -7.93 -5.14
C GLY A 271 9.64 -7.81 -5.08
N ALA A 272 10.29 -8.31 -4.03
CA ALA A 272 11.75 -8.40 -3.98
C ALA A 272 12.31 -9.39 -5.01
N GLN A 273 11.56 -10.45 -5.35
CA GLN A 273 11.96 -11.38 -6.40
C GLN A 273 12.01 -10.70 -7.77
N LEU A 274 11.01 -9.87 -8.09
CA LEU A 274 11.00 -9.05 -9.33
C LEU A 274 12.27 -8.20 -9.45
N ILE A 275 12.66 -7.53 -8.36
CA ILE A 275 13.87 -6.69 -8.35
C ILE A 275 15.14 -7.53 -8.48
N VAL A 276 15.24 -8.65 -7.76
CA VAL A 276 16.40 -9.55 -7.83
C VAL A 276 16.56 -10.10 -9.25
N ASP A 277 15.49 -10.61 -9.85
CA ASP A 277 15.51 -11.19 -11.20
C ASP A 277 15.86 -10.10 -12.22
N THR A 278 15.23 -8.93 -12.13
CA THR A 278 15.52 -7.79 -13.02
C THR A 278 16.99 -7.37 -12.91
N LEU A 279 17.47 -7.10 -11.70
CA LEU A 279 18.83 -6.63 -11.52
C LEU A 279 19.86 -7.73 -11.82
N ALA A 280 19.55 -9.01 -11.63
CA ALA A 280 20.49 -10.08 -11.98
C ALA A 280 20.64 -10.25 -13.50
N PHE A 281 19.55 -10.15 -14.26
CA PHE A 281 19.54 -10.47 -15.69
C PHE A 281 19.60 -9.26 -16.63
N MET A 282 19.35 -8.04 -16.14
CA MET A 282 19.48 -6.83 -16.95
C MET A 282 20.94 -6.63 -17.40
N THR A 283 21.20 -6.66 -18.70
CA THR A 283 22.54 -6.40 -19.26
C THR A 283 22.83 -4.91 -19.14
N SER A 284 23.66 -4.52 -18.18
CA SER A 284 23.87 -3.10 -17.86
C SER A 284 24.46 -2.34 -19.06
N SER A 285 23.71 -1.43 -19.68
CA SER A 285 24.33 -0.25 -20.30
C SER A 285 24.42 0.82 -19.21
N LEU A 286 25.54 0.81 -18.48
CA LEU A 286 25.89 1.90 -17.56
C LEU A 286 26.34 3.09 -18.41
N ASP A 287 25.40 3.72 -19.11
CA ASP A 287 25.65 5.04 -19.64
C ASP A 287 25.57 6.04 -18.49
N THR A 288 26.64 6.83 -18.34
CA THR A 288 26.79 7.87 -17.30
C THR A 288 25.75 8.99 -17.38
N GLN A 289 24.96 9.05 -18.45
CA GLN A 289 23.86 10.01 -18.60
C GLN A 289 22.54 9.57 -17.96
N GLN A 290 22.47 8.35 -17.41
CA GLN A 290 21.26 7.80 -16.79
C GLN A 290 21.26 7.96 -15.28
N ALA A 291 20.07 8.00 -14.67
CA ALA A 291 19.93 7.99 -13.22
C ALA A 291 20.64 6.76 -12.61
N SER A 292 21.40 7.01 -11.55
CA SER A 292 22.04 5.96 -10.75
C SER A 292 21.01 5.24 -9.88
N ILE A 293 21.20 3.95 -9.59
CA ILE A 293 20.40 3.28 -8.56
C ILE A 293 21.15 3.48 -7.24
N GLY A 294 20.50 4.16 -6.29
CA GLY A 294 21.04 4.42 -4.96
C GLY A 294 20.82 3.23 -4.05
N GLN A 295 19.77 3.31 -3.23
CA GLN A 295 19.48 2.33 -2.19
C GLN A 295 18.45 1.31 -2.68
N VAL A 296 18.73 0.02 -2.52
CA VAL A 296 17.78 -1.06 -2.80
C VAL A 296 17.47 -1.81 -1.50
N VAL A 297 16.23 -1.72 -1.05
CA VAL A 297 15.73 -2.35 0.17
C VAL A 297 14.87 -3.55 -0.17
N PHE A 298 15.27 -4.71 0.31
CA PHE A 298 14.49 -5.95 0.28
C PHE A 298 13.84 -6.16 1.65
N ALA A 299 12.55 -5.83 1.76
CA ALA A 299 11.76 -6.01 2.98
C ALA A 299 11.10 -7.38 2.99
N ALA A 300 11.49 -8.25 3.93
CA ALA A 300 10.98 -9.61 4.08
C ALA A 300 10.95 -10.41 2.75
N PRO A 301 12.06 -10.49 1.98
CA PRO A 301 12.01 -11.01 0.61
C PRO A 301 11.55 -12.47 0.54
N ASP A 302 10.49 -12.70 -0.23
CA ASP A 302 9.93 -14.03 -0.46
C ASP A 302 10.56 -14.67 -1.71
N ILE A 303 11.84 -14.98 -1.62
CA ILE A 303 12.66 -15.67 -2.63
C ILE A 303 13.46 -16.77 -1.95
N ASP A 304 13.73 -17.88 -2.64
CA ASP A 304 14.57 -18.95 -2.09
C ASP A 304 15.94 -18.38 -1.69
N ALA A 305 16.38 -18.67 -0.47
CA ALA A 305 17.60 -18.10 0.09
C ALA A 305 18.86 -18.50 -0.70
N SER A 306 18.88 -19.69 -1.31
CA SER A 306 20.00 -20.16 -2.14
C SER A 306 19.97 -19.49 -3.51
N ILE A 307 18.79 -19.32 -4.11
CA ILE A 307 18.64 -18.55 -5.35
C ILE A 307 19.11 -17.11 -5.15
N PHE A 308 18.66 -16.44 -4.09
CA PHE A 308 19.10 -15.08 -3.77
C PHE A 308 20.63 -15.01 -3.64
N LYS A 309 21.24 -15.93 -2.87
CA LYS A 309 22.70 -15.99 -2.70
C LYS A 309 23.44 -16.13 -4.03
N ASN A 310 22.92 -16.96 -4.94
CA ASN A 310 23.51 -17.18 -6.26
C ASN A 310 23.39 -15.94 -7.15
N LEU A 311 22.25 -15.25 -7.12
CA LEU A 311 22.00 -14.06 -7.95
C LEU A 311 22.66 -12.78 -7.41
N ALA A 312 22.96 -12.72 -6.10
CA ALA A 312 23.56 -11.55 -5.46
C ALA A 312 24.89 -11.10 -6.07
N GLY A 313 25.66 -12.03 -6.64
CA GLY A 313 26.88 -11.69 -7.37
C GLY A 313 26.61 -10.87 -8.63
N HIS A 314 25.50 -11.13 -9.33
CA HIS A 314 25.17 -10.51 -10.63
C HIS A 314 24.66 -9.07 -10.50
N PHE A 315 24.09 -8.70 -9.36
CA PHE A 315 23.61 -7.33 -9.13
C PHE A 315 24.48 -6.49 -8.18
N SER A 316 25.55 -7.07 -7.61
CA SER A 316 26.38 -6.47 -6.56
C SER A 316 26.94 -5.06 -6.84
N LYS A 317 27.02 -4.62 -8.10
CA LYS A 317 27.54 -3.31 -8.52
C LYS A 317 26.51 -2.46 -9.27
N LYS A 318 25.22 -2.82 -9.19
CA LYS A 318 24.15 -2.13 -9.92
C LYS A 318 23.44 -1.06 -9.10
N ALA A 319 23.73 -0.98 -7.80
CA ALA A 319 23.23 0.05 -6.90
C ALA A 319 24.34 0.49 -5.93
N ASP A 320 24.18 1.67 -5.30
CA ASP A 320 25.09 2.14 -4.26
C ASP A 320 25.15 1.15 -3.10
N GLN A 321 23.98 0.70 -2.61
CA GLN A 321 23.88 -0.30 -1.53
C GLN A 321 22.60 -1.15 -1.65
N PHE A 322 22.70 -2.39 -1.14
CA PHE A 322 21.59 -3.32 -1.00
C PHE A 322 21.41 -3.66 0.48
N THR A 323 20.19 -3.52 1.01
CA THR A 323 19.85 -3.90 2.39
C THR A 323 18.72 -4.92 2.38
N LEU A 324 18.87 -6.00 3.13
CA LEU A 324 17.85 -7.04 3.31
C LEU A 324 17.39 -7.06 4.76
N TYR A 325 16.09 -6.88 4.99
CA TYR A 325 15.47 -7.07 6.29
C TYR A 325 14.85 -8.46 6.38
N ALA A 326 15.21 -9.22 7.40
CA ALA A 326 14.73 -10.57 7.67
C ALA A 326 14.17 -10.68 9.09
N SER A 327 13.19 -11.57 9.28
CA SER A 327 12.58 -11.81 10.60
C SER A 327 12.19 -13.27 10.75
N SER A 328 12.50 -13.85 11.92
CA SER A 328 12.03 -15.19 12.30
C SER A 328 10.58 -15.19 12.79
N ASN A 329 10.02 -14.01 13.11
CA ASN A 329 8.63 -13.84 13.57
C ASN A 329 7.65 -13.59 12.41
N ASP A 330 8.13 -13.63 11.16
CA ASP A 330 7.32 -13.37 9.98
C ASP A 330 6.50 -14.61 9.59
N LYS A 331 5.22 -14.60 9.96
CA LYS A 331 4.29 -15.71 9.70
C LYS A 331 4.08 -16.01 8.22
N ALA A 332 4.14 -15.00 7.35
CA ALA A 332 3.95 -15.20 5.91
C ALA A 332 5.17 -15.87 5.29
N ILE A 333 6.38 -15.45 5.69
CA ILE A 333 7.61 -16.10 5.30
C ILE A 333 7.71 -17.53 5.84
N MET A 334 7.26 -17.77 7.08
CA MET A 334 7.15 -19.12 7.63
C MET A 334 6.18 -19.99 6.82
N ALA A 335 5.03 -19.46 6.40
CA ALA A 335 4.06 -20.17 5.57
C ALA A 335 4.62 -20.48 4.18
N SER A 336 5.29 -19.50 3.54
CA SER A 336 5.99 -19.70 2.26
C SER A 336 7.06 -20.79 2.36
N LYS A 337 7.88 -20.77 3.42
CA LYS A 337 8.86 -21.83 3.71
C LYS A 337 8.22 -23.20 3.86
N MET A 338 7.08 -23.30 4.55
CA MET A 338 6.37 -24.57 4.71
C MET A 338 5.84 -25.09 3.37
N PHE A 339 5.35 -24.19 2.50
CA PHE A 339 4.88 -24.53 1.17
C PHE A 339 6.02 -24.99 0.25
N HIS A 340 7.14 -24.25 0.23
CA HIS A 340 8.29 -24.50 -0.66
C HIS A 340 9.33 -25.49 -0.13
N LYS A 341 9.27 -25.86 1.15
CA LYS A 341 10.22 -26.72 1.88
C LYS A 341 11.65 -26.19 2.02
N TYR A 342 11.97 -25.03 1.43
CA TYR A 342 13.30 -24.39 1.50
C TYR A 342 13.26 -23.04 2.22
N PRO A 343 14.36 -22.62 2.88
CA PRO A 343 14.43 -21.32 3.54
C PRO A 343 14.23 -20.16 2.56
N ARG A 344 13.50 -19.13 2.97
CA ARG A 344 13.32 -17.89 2.20
C ARG A 344 14.34 -16.84 2.65
N ALA A 345 14.67 -15.92 1.77
CA ALA A 345 15.66 -14.89 2.03
C ALA A 345 15.24 -13.94 3.18
N GLY A 346 13.93 -13.72 3.37
CA GLY A 346 13.38 -12.96 4.49
C GLY A 346 13.31 -13.70 5.83
N ASP A 347 13.70 -14.98 5.89
CA ASP A 347 13.75 -15.77 7.14
C ASP A 347 15.10 -15.55 7.84
N SER A 348 15.08 -15.12 9.10
CA SER A 348 16.30 -14.93 9.90
C SER A 348 16.71 -16.15 10.75
N GLY A 349 16.05 -17.30 10.57
CA GLY A 349 16.42 -18.57 11.17
C GLY A 349 17.74 -19.16 10.63
N LEU A 350 17.87 -20.49 10.66
CA LEU A 350 19.10 -21.19 10.20
C LEU A 350 19.48 -20.86 8.73
N GLY A 351 18.51 -20.45 7.91
CA GLY A 351 18.71 -20.11 6.50
C GLY A 351 19.20 -18.70 6.22
N LEU A 352 19.39 -17.85 7.24
CA LEU A 352 19.65 -16.41 7.10
C LEU A 352 20.66 -16.12 5.97
N VAL A 353 20.24 -15.25 5.06
CA VAL A 353 21.05 -14.85 3.90
C VAL A 353 22.12 -13.87 4.36
N ILE A 354 23.39 -14.25 4.23
CA ILE A 354 24.53 -13.36 4.49
C ILE A 354 25.51 -13.47 3.32
N VAL A 355 25.57 -12.42 2.51
CA VAL A 355 26.41 -12.30 1.31
C VAL A 355 27.15 -10.97 1.30
N PRO A 356 28.37 -10.87 0.73
CA PRO A 356 29.17 -9.64 0.82
C PRO A 356 28.55 -8.40 0.16
N SER A 357 27.66 -8.59 -0.82
CA SER A 357 27.04 -7.50 -1.59
C SER A 357 25.73 -6.97 -1.00
N VAL A 358 25.27 -7.50 0.14
CA VAL A 358 23.99 -7.14 0.75
C VAL A 358 24.14 -7.03 2.26
N ASP A 359 23.76 -5.89 2.80
CA ASP A 359 23.67 -5.66 4.24
C ASP A 359 22.42 -6.35 4.80
N THR A 360 22.64 -7.46 5.51
CA THR A 360 21.56 -8.22 6.14
C THR A 360 21.25 -7.70 7.54
N VAL A 361 20.01 -7.28 7.76
CA VAL A 361 19.48 -6.79 9.04
C VAL A 361 18.41 -7.76 9.57
N ASP A 362 18.65 -8.34 10.74
CA ASP A 362 17.68 -9.16 11.47
C ASP A 362 16.82 -8.26 12.36
N VAL A 363 15.52 -8.25 12.09
CA VAL A 363 14.52 -7.45 12.82
C VAL A 363 13.72 -8.27 13.83
N THR A 364 14.09 -9.53 14.09
CA THR A 364 13.35 -10.43 14.98
C THR A 364 13.18 -9.88 16.39
N ALA A 365 14.20 -9.17 16.89
CA ALA A 365 14.20 -8.57 18.22
C ALA A 365 13.20 -7.40 18.36
N ILE A 366 12.81 -6.78 17.24
CA ILE A 366 11.78 -5.75 17.28
C ILE A 366 10.42 -6.44 17.33
N ASN A 367 9.60 -6.04 18.30
CA ASN A 367 8.22 -6.52 18.42
C ASN A 367 7.46 -6.09 17.16
N THR A 368 7.35 -7.01 16.19
CA THR A 368 6.61 -6.78 14.95
C THR A 368 5.13 -6.67 15.34
N SER A 369 4.48 -5.56 14.99
CA SER A 369 3.06 -5.33 15.26
C SER A 369 2.19 -6.40 14.57
N MET A 370 0.86 -6.37 14.84
CA MET A 370 -0.14 -7.45 14.70
C MET A 370 -0.08 -8.39 13.46
N ASP A 371 0.56 -8.00 12.35
CA ASP A 371 0.69 -8.81 11.13
C ASP A 371 2.09 -9.37 10.80
N GLY A 372 3.14 -9.04 11.54
CA GLY A 372 4.46 -9.71 11.47
C GLY A 372 5.25 -9.66 10.15
N HIS A 373 4.60 -9.36 9.01
CA HIS A 373 5.11 -9.37 7.64
C HIS A 373 5.12 -7.97 7.00
N SER A 374 4.40 -7.02 7.60
CA SER A 374 4.32 -5.62 7.16
C SER A 374 5.22 -4.68 7.97
N TYR A 375 6.13 -5.23 8.79
CA TYR A 375 6.96 -4.48 9.73
C TYR A 375 7.79 -3.36 9.09
N PHE A 376 8.18 -3.51 7.82
CA PHE A 376 8.95 -2.51 7.08
C PHE A 376 8.20 -1.18 6.91
N GLY A 377 6.86 -1.25 6.87
CA GLY A 377 5.97 -0.11 6.74
C GLY A 377 5.17 0.18 8.01
N ASP A 378 5.19 -0.72 9.00
CA ASP A 378 4.34 -0.64 10.20
C ASP A 378 5.14 -0.55 11.52
N ASN A 379 6.47 -0.54 11.45
CA ASN A 379 7.34 -0.43 12.61
C ASN A 379 8.23 0.81 12.53
N ARG A 380 8.13 1.67 13.55
CA ARG A 380 8.87 2.93 13.62
C ARG A 380 10.39 2.74 13.59
N SER A 381 10.93 1.72 14.25
CA SER A 381 12.38 1.49 14.29
C SER A 381 12.91 1.10 12.91
N VAL A 382 12.18 0.21 12.21
CA VAL A 382 12.54 -0.18 10.83
C VAL A 382 12.39 0.98 9.86
N LEU A 383 11.29 1.74 9.95
CA LEU A 383 11.12 2.94 9.11
C LEU A 383 12.18 4.02 9.40
N THR A 384 12.62 4.16 10.65
CA THR A 384 13.72 5.09 11.00
C THR A 384 15.04 4.62 10.40
N ASP A 385 15.32 3.32 10.42
CA ASP A 385 16.53 2.75 9.81
C ASP A 385 16.51 2.86 8.27
N ILE A 386 15.34 2.67 7.65
CA ILE A 386 15.13 2.93 6.22
C ILE A 386 15.28 4.43 5.92
N PHE A 387 14.79 5.32 6.78
CA PHE A 387 14.97 6.76 6.63
C PHE A 387 16.45 7.14 6.60
N GLU A 388 17.26 6.64 7.53
CA GLU A 388 18.71 6.89 7.55
C GLU A 388 19.38 6.37 6.28
N LEU A 389 18.98 5.18 5.82
CA LEU A 389 19.49 4.59 4.58
C LEU A 389 19.12 5.44 3.35
N ILE A 390 17.84 5.77 3.15
CA ILE A 390 17.36 6.51 1.98
C ILE A 390 17.89 7.94 1.98
N LYS A 391 17.85 8.63 3.13
CA LYS A 391 18.18 10.06 3.21
C LYS A 391 19.68 10.33 3.20
N HIS A 392 20.45 9.50 3.91
CA HIS A 392 21.86 9.75 4.17
C HIS A 392 22.79 8.74 3.48
N GLY A 393 22.26 7.61 2.98
CA GLY A 393 23.10 6.54 2.44
C GLY A 393 23.99 5.91 3.51
N SER A 394 23.59 5.98 4.77
CA SER A 394 24.39 5.51 5.90
C SER A 394 24.57 3.99 5.84
N HIS A 395 25.81 3.53 5.96
CA HIS A 395 26.09 2.10 6.14
C HIS A 395 25.55 1.62 7.49
N PRO A 396 25.21 0.33 7.65
CA PRO A 396 24.61 -0.18 8.89
C PRO A 396 25.40 0.11 10.18
N GLN A 397 26.72 0.24 10.10
CA GLN A 397 27.57 0.57 11.25
C GLN A 397 27.34 1.99 11.81
N ASP A 398 26.81 2.88 10.96
CA ASP A 398 26.56 4.28 11.27
C ASP A 398 25.08 4.53 11.61
N ARG A 399 24.22 3.51 11.48
CA ARG A 399 22.77 3.60 11.73
C ARG A 399 22.45 3.25 13.18
N ALA A 400 21.75 4.16 13.86
CA ALA A 400 21.44 4.03 15.28
C ALA A 400 20.53 2.81 15.54
N GLY A 401 20.84 2.06 16.60
CA GLY A 401 20.07 0.89 17.01
C GLY A 401 20.45 -0.41 16.31
N LEU A 402 21.44 -0.40 15.40
CA LEU A 402 22.00 -1.61 14.81
C LEU A 402 23.32 -2.02 15.48
N VAL A 403 23.49 -3.33 15.69
CA VAL A 403 24.74 -3.93 16.17
C VAL A 403 25.23 -5.02 15.24
N ALA A 404 26.55 -5.05 15.02
CA ALA A 404 27.18 -6.12 14.26
C ALA A 404 27.15 -7.44 15.05
N LYS A 405 26.72 -8.49 14.37
CA LYS A 405 26.69 -9.88 14.85
C LYS A 405 27.39 -10.78 13.86
N LYS A 406 27.72 -12.00 14.27
CA LYS A 406 28.34 -13.00 13.39
C LYS A 406 27.54 -14.29 13.38
N ARG A 407 27.31 -14.85 12.19
CA ARG A 407 26.77 -16.20 12.00
C ARG A 407 27.52 -16.87 10.85
N TYR A 408 27.91 -18.12 11.06
CA TYR A 408 28.72 -18.89 10.09
C TYR A 408 30.00 -18.15 9.63
N GLY A 409 30.64 -17.40 10.54
CA GLY A 409 31.83 -16.60 10.25
C GLY A 409 31.58 -15.32 9.45
N LYS A 410 30.34 -15.02 9.08
CA LYS A 410 29.96 -13.82 8.32
C LYS A 410 29.22 -12.81 9.19
N GLN A 411 29.41 -11.52 8.90
CA GLN A 411 28.79 -10.44 9.64
C GLN A 411 27.36 -10.18 9.14
N TYR A 412 26.44 -9.93 10.07
CA TYR A 412 25.11 -9.39 9.83
C TYR A 412 24.79 -8.35 10.91
N TRP A 413 23.66 -7.67 10.78
CA TRP A 413 23.22 -6.61 11.69
C TRP A 413 21.94 -7.02 12.40
N GLU A 414 21.77 -6.61 13.65
CA GLU A 414 20.58 -6.89 14.45
C GLU A 414 20.17 -5.62 15.19
N PHE A 415 18.87 -5.41 15.35
CA PHE A 415 18.38 -4.32 16.18
C PHE A 415 18.64 -4.57 17.67
N ILE A 416 19.10 -3.55 18.37
CA ILE A 416 19.18 -3.57 19.84
C ILE A 416 17.75 -3.44 20.38
N SER A 417 17.31 -4.41 21.18
CA SER A 417 16.02 -4.41 21.88
C SER A 417 15.96 -3.45 23.05
#